data_AF-A0A6A6D9W9-F1
#
_entry.id   AF-A0A6A6D9W9-F1
#
_cell.length_a   1.000
_cell.length_b   1.000
_cell.length_c   1.000
_cell.angle_alpha   90.00
_cell.angle_beta   90.00
_cell.angle_gamma   90.00
#
_symmetry.space_group_name_H-M   'P 1'
#
loop_
_entity.id
_entity.type
_entity.pdbx_description
1 polymer ?
#
loop_
_entity_poly.entity_id
_entity_poly.type
_entity_poly.pdbx_seq_one_letter_code
_entity_poly.pdbx_strand_id
1 'polypeptide(L)'
;MPTYFDAATRAQVIALRSFSATIKETKEITGVSERTQRKIIDRAMERGYLYGAPNAGPLLDAHVEDPPKSGAPRKRTASFEEELAAKVRKDRYGREKGTETLARELTESGRSISHEAVSQTLQEMGFKRVKPTRKPGLTPKMRKERL
;
A
#
# COMPACT_ATOMS: atom_id res chain seq x y z
N MET A 1 -19.86 8.10 22.74
CA MET A 1 -20.35 8.28 21.35
C MET A 1 -19.61 7.27 20.48
N PRO A 2 -20.32 6.49 19.64
CA PRO A 2 -19.67 5.56 18.73
C PRO A 2 -18.68 6.32 17.83
N THR A 3 -17.46 5.80 17.72
CA THR A 3 -16.38 6.39 16.90
C THR A 3 -16.54 6.03 15.42
N TYR A 4 -17.40 5.07 15.12
CA TYR A 4 -17.66 4.54 13.79
C TYR A 4 -19.17 4.46 13.54
N PHE A 5 -19.59 4.85 12.34
CA PHE A 5 -20.96 4.70 11.85
C PHE A 5 -20.92 3.78 10.64
N ASP A 6 -21.82 2.80 10.62
CA ASP A 6 -21.95 1.85 9.52
C ASP A 6 -22.47 2.56 8.25
N ALA A 7 -22.39 1.85 7.11
CA ALA A 7 -22.83 2.39 5.84
C ALA A 7 -24.31 2.79 5.86
N ALA A 8 -25.18 2.00 6.51
CA ALA A 8 -26.61 2.31 6.57
C ALA A 8 -26.89 3.63 7.33
N THR A 9 -26.29 3.84 8.50
CA THR A 9 -26.47 5.10 9.25
C THR A 9 -25.96 6.30 8.45
N ARG A 10 -24.83 6.17 7.75
CA ARG A 10 -24.31 7.25 6.91
C ARG A 10 -25.22 7.54 5.72
N ALA A 11 -25.76 6.51 5.09
CA ALA A 11 -26.71 6.66 4.00
C ALA A 11 -27.99 7.37 4.49
N GLN A 12 -28.49 6.99 5.67
CA GLN A 12 -29.64 7.62 6.30
C GLN A 12 -29.40 9.11 6.59
N VAL A 13 -28.20 9.49 7.07
CA VAL A 13 -27.84 10.91 7.26
C VAL A 13 -27.89 11.67 5.95
N ILE A 14 -27.31 11.14 4.86
CA ILE A 14 -27.29 11.81 3.55
C ILE A 14 -28.71 11.96 3.01
N ALA A 15 -29.52 10.90 3.11
CA ALA A 15 -30.92 10.90 2.66
C ALA A 15 -31.74 11.95 3.43
N LEU A 16 -31.75 11.91 4.76
CA LEU A 16 -32.49 12.85 5.60
C LEU A 16 -32.11 14.31 5.31
N ARG A 17 -30.81 14.57 5.17
CA ARG A 17 -30.29 15.92 4.88
C ARG A 17 -30.63 16.39 3.47
N SER A 18 -30.71 15.47 2.51
CA SER A 18 -31.16 15.75 1.14
C SER A 18 -32.65 16.09 1.09
N PHE A 19 -33.48 15.45 1.94
CA PHE A 19 -34.90 15.76 2.11
C PHE A 19 -35.17 16.90 3.11
N SER A 20 -34.22 17.83 3.28
CA SER A 20 -34.34 19.04 4.11
C SER A 20 -34.55 18.84 5.62
N ALA A 21 -34.30 17.64 6.16
CA ALA A 21 -34.33 17.43 7.61
C ALA A 21 -33.28 18.31 8.30
N THR A 22 -33.68 18.89 9.43
CA THR A 22 -32.79 19.73 10.23
C THR A 22 -31.68 18.89 10.87
N ILE A 23 -30.60 19.56 11.25
CA ILE A 23 -29.45 18.92 11.92
C ILE A 23 -29.87 18.26 13.23
N LYS A 24 -30.82 18.89 13.95
CA LYS A 24 -31.37 18.40 15.22
C LYS A 24 -32.18 17.12 15.00
N GLU A 25 -33.14 17.13 14.08
CA GLU A 25 -33.93 15.95 13.73
C GLU A 25 -33.04 14.81 13.24
N THR A 26 -32.07 15.10 12.38
CA THR A 26 -31.11 14.09 11.90
C THR A 26 -30.33 13.47 13.06
N LYS A 27 -29.93 14.28 14.05
CA LYS A 27 -29.22 13.81 15.25
C LYS A 27 -30.13 12.98 16.16
N GLU A 28 -31.40 13.35 16.31
CA GLU A 28 -32.38 12.60 17.10
C GLU A 28 -32.66 11.23 16.48
N ILE A 29 -32.77 11.15 15.15
CA ILE A 29 -33.04 9.90 14.42
C ILE A 29 -31.80 8.99 14.38
N THR A 30 -30.63 9.54 14.01
CA THR A 30 -29.43 8.73 13.71
C THR A 30 -28.41 8.68 14.85
N GLY A 31 -28.56 9.53 15.87
CA GLY A 31 -27.55 9.72 16.93
C GLY A 31 -26.27 10.44 16.47
N VAL A 32 -26.17 10.82 15.19
CA VAL A 32 -24.94 11.40 14.61
C VAL A 32 -24.83 12.88 14.95
N SER A 33 -23.69 13.28 15.52
CA SER A 33 -23.42 14.71 15.81
C SER A 33 -23.30 15.55 14.54
N GLU A 34 -23.64 16.83 14.62
CA GLU A 34 -23.58 17.79 13.51
C GLU A 34 -22.24 17.78 12.77
N ARG A 35 -21.12 17.80 13.49
CA ARG A 35 -19.76 17.76 12.90
C ARG A 35 -19.58 16.51 12.03
N THR A 36 -20.10 15.38 12.48
CA THR A 36 -20.00 14.12 11.74
C THR A 36 -20.96 14.09 10.56
N GLN A 37 -22.18 14.62 10.69
CA GLN A 37 -23.13 14.75 9.59
C GLN A 37 -22.52 15.51 8.41
N ARG A 38 -21.92 16.69 8.68
CA ARG A 38 -21.23 17.50 7.65
C ARG A 38 -20.12 16.70 6.96
N LYS A 39 -19.24 16.05 7.72
CA LYS A 39 -18.17 15.20 7.19
C LYS A 39 -18.65 14.01 6.36
N ILE A 40 -19.85 13.48 6.61
CA ILE A 40 -20.43 12.40 5.81
C ILE A 40 -20.88 12.97 4.46
N ILE A 41 -21.57 14.11 4.46
CA ILE A 41 -22.03 14.78 3.24
C ILE A 41 -20.84 15.23 2.38
N ASP A 42 -19.82 15.86 3.00
CA ASP A 42 -18.61 16.31 2.30
C ASP A 42 -17.93 15.15 1.57
N ARG A 43 -17.76 14.00 2.24
CA ARG A 43 -17.19 12.79 1.64
C ARG A 43 -18.04 12.21 0.51
N ALA A 44 -19.36 12.29 0.61
CA ALA A 44 -20.25 11.87 -0.47
C ALA A 44 -20.10 12.81 -1.69
N MET A 45 -20.01 14.13 -1.46
CA MET A 45 -19.79 15.12 -2.52
C MET A 45 -18.43 14.93 -3.21
N GLU A 46 -17.36 14.68 -2.45
CA GLU A 46 -16.02 14.34 -2.99
C GLU A 46 -16.05 13.13 -3.92
N ARG A 47 -17.04 12.24 -3.77
CA ARG A 47 -17.23 11.04 -4.59
C ARG A 47 -18.28 11.20 -5.68
N GLY A 48 -18.71 12.43 -5.94
CA GLY A 48 -19.61 12.76 -7.04
C GLY A 48 -21.10 12.78 -6.68
N TYR A 49 -21.48 12.65 -5.41
CA TYR A 49 -22.87 12.84 -5.01
C TYR A 49 -23.29 14.31 -5.10
N LEU A 50 -24.34 14.60 -5.88
CA LEU A 50 -24.87 15.95 -6.08
C LEU A 50 -25.81 16.35 -4.94
N TYR A 51 -25.26 16.67 -3.77
CA TYR A 51 -26.05 17.09 -2.61
C TYR A 51 -26.80 18.42 -2.86
N GLY A 52 -28.11 18.44 -2.61
CA GLY A 52 -28.95 19.64 -2.74
C GLY A 52 -29.35 20.01 -4.17
N ALA A 53 -28.99 19.20 -5.17
CA ALA A 53 -29.46 19.38 -6.53
C ALA A 53 -30.88 18.78 -6.71
N PRO A 54 -31.79 19.43 -7.46
CA PRO A 54 -33.13 18.89 -7.74
C PRO A 54 -33.10 17.56 -8.50
N ASN A 55 -31.99 17.25 -9.17
CA ASN A 55 -31.74 15.99 -9.89
C ASN A 55 -30.59 15.20 -9.25
N ALA A 56 -30.45 15.24 -7.92
CA ALA A 56 -29.54 14.33 -7.24
C ALA A 56 -29.93 12.90 -7.61
N GLY A 57 -29.05 12.19 -8.31
CA GLY A 57 -29.25 10.78 -8.64
C GLY A 57 -29.35 9.91 -7.36
N PRO A 58 -29.60 8.60 -7.52
CA PRO A 58 -29.70 7.71 -6.37
C PRO A 58 -28.39 7.71 -5.56
N LEU A 59 -28.53 7.58 -4.24
CA LEU A 59 -27.39 7.33 -3.37
C LEU A 59 -26.88 5.91 -3.62
N LEU A 60 -25.62 5.78 -4.05
CA LEU A 60 -24.96 4.51 -4.31
C LEU A 60 -24.00 4.16 -3.16
N ASP A 61 -23.69 2.87 -3.02
CA ASP A 61 -22.73 2.38 -2.03
C ASP A 61 -21.37 3.08 -2.14
N ALA A 62 -20.93 3.34 -3.37
CA ALA A 62 -19.69 4.07 -3.65
C ALA A 62 -19.62 5.45 -2.94
N HIS A 63 -20.75 6.12 -2.73
CA HIS A 63 -20.78 7.42 -2.05
C HIS A 63 -20.60 7.30 -0.53
N VAL A 64 -20.86 6.12 0.04
CA VAL A 64 -21.02 5.91 1.48
C VAL A 64 -19.92 5.03 2.10
N GLU A 65 -19.39 4.06 1.34
CA GLU A 65 -18.40 3.09 1.82
C GLU A 65 -17.11 3.74 2.34
N ASP A 66 -16.44 3.19 3.34
CA ASP A 66 -15.13 3.74 3.71
C ASP A 66 -14.08 3.42 2.65
N PRO A 67 -13.15 4.35 2.36
CA PRO A 67 -12.03 4.00 1.53
C PRO A 67 -11.19 2.93 2.24
N PRO A 68 -10.51 2.05 1.48
CA PRO A 68 -9.57 1.11 2.08
C PRO A 68 -8.56 1.88 2.93
N LYS A 69 -8.35 1.41 4.17
CA LYS A 69 -7.38 2.05 5.07
C LYS A 69 -6.00 1.98 4.42
N SER A 70 -5.34 3.13 4.31
CA SER A 70 -4.00 3.24 3.71
C SER A 70 -2.93 2.40 4.41
N GLY A 71 -3.22 1.92 5.63
CA GLY A 71 -2.27 1.17 6.46
C GLY A 71 -1.11 2.04 6.95
N ALA A 72 -0.18 1.42 7.67
CA ALA A 72 1.06 2.08 8.06
C ALA A 72 1.98 2.23 6.84
N PRO A 73 2.73 3.33 6.71
CA PRO A 73 3.70 3.51 5.64
C PRO A 73 4.74 2.37 5.68
N ARG A 74 4.87 1.65 4.57
CA ARG A 74 5.80 0.52 4.46
C ARG A 74 7.19 1.04 4.04
N LYS A 75 8.24 0.50 4.66
CA LYS A 75 9.64 0.75 4.27
C LYS A 75 9.98 0.17 2.88
N ARG A 76 9.24 -0.84 2.44
CA ARG A 76 9.36 -1.52 1.15
C ARG A 76 8.55 -0.75 0.10
N THR A 77 9.10 0.35 -0.40
CA THR A 77 8.50 1.17 -1.47
C THR A 77 8.84 0.61 -2.86
N ALA A 78 8.11 1.02 -3.90
CA ALA A 78 8.47 0.66 -5.29
C ALA A 78 9.92 1.10 -5.64
N SER A 79 10.32 2.29 -5.19
CA SER A 79 11.70 2.79 -5.33
C SER A 79 12.75 1.96 -4.56
N PHE A 80 12.32 1.17 -3.58
CA PHE A 80 13.17 0.21 -2.90
C PHE A 80 13.33 -1.07 -3.71
N GLU A 81 12.25 -1.57 -4.28
CA GLU A 81 12.29 -2.75 -5.15
C GLU A 81 13.20 -2.53 -6.36
N GLU A 82 13.13 -1.36 -6.98
CA GLU A 82 14.00 -0.99 -8.10
C GLU A 82 15.48 -0.92 -7.71
N GLU A 83 15.82 -0.26 -6.60
CA GLU A 83 17.20 -0.17 -6.11
C GLU A 83 17.76 -1.56 -5.77
N LEU A 84 16.95 -2.39 -5.12
CA LEU A 84 17.32 -3.75 -4.75
C LEU A 84 17.52 -4.64 -5.99
N ALA A 85 16.62 -4.55 -6.98
CA ALA A 85 16.79 -5.24 -8.26
C ALA A 85 18.09 -4.81 -8.94
N ALA A 86 18.40 -3.52 -8.95
CA ALA A 86 19.63 -3.02 -9.53
C ALA A 86 20.85 -3.61 -8.81
N LYS A 87 20.91 -3.59 -7.47
CA LYS A 87 22.03 -4.16 -6.69
C LYS A 87 22.22 -5.67 -6.94
N VAL A 88 21.14 -6.42 -7.09
CA VAL A 88 21.20 -7.88 -7.35
C VAL A 88 21.55 -8.19 -8.82
N ARG A 89 21.07 -7.39 -9.78
CA ARG A 89 21.27 -7.63 -11.22
C ARG A 89 22.55 -7.00 -11.80
N LYS A 90 23.17 -6.04 -11.09
CA LYS A 90 24.28 -5.22 -11.62
C LYS A 90 25.48 -6.02 -12.15
N ASP A 91 25.89 -7.08 -11.47
CA ASP A 91 27.09 -7.85 -11.86
C ASP A 91 27.02 -9.31 -11.40
N ARG A 92 27.94 -10.15 -11.90
CA ARG A 92 28.09 -11.58 -11.54
C ARG A 92 28.11 -11.78 -10.02
N TYR A 93 28.83 -10.92 -9.31
CA TYR A 93 28.95 -10.97 -7.85
C TYR A 93 27.67 -10.53 -7.12
N GLY A 94 26.77 -9.79 -7.78
CA GLY A 94 25.50 -9.35 -7.19
C GLY A 94 24.58 -10.53 -6.82
N ARG A 95 24.60 -11.61 -7.61
CA ARG A 95 23.86 -12.85 -7.32
C ARG A 95 24.48 -13.70 -6.22
N GLU A 96 25.72 -13.40 -5.84
CA GLU A 96 26.45 -14.08 -4.76
C GLU A 96 26.27 -13.36 -3.42
N LYS A 97 25.71 -12.14 -3.41
CA LYS A 97 25.48 -11.38 -2.18
C LYS A 97 24.37 -12.01 -1.35
N GLY A 98 24.66 -12.22 -0.06
CA GLY A 98 23.66 -12.60 0.92
C GLY A 98 22.69 -11.44 1.22
N THR A 99 21.52 -11.77 1.74
CA THR A 99 20.50 -10.78 2.16
C THR A 99 21.00 -9.87 3.28
N GLU A 100 21.88 -10.36 4.15
CA GLU A 100 22.53 -9.57 5.21
C GLU A 100 23.47 -8.51 4.63
N THR A 101 24.29 -8.89 3.66
CA THR A 101 25.21 -7.97 2.98
C THR A 101 24.43 -6.89 2.22
N LEU A 102 23.36 -7.28 1.52
CA LEU A 102 22.48 -6.34 0.83
C LEU A 102 21.80 -5.37 1.80
N ALA A 103 21.30 -5.88 2.93
CA ALA A 103 20.69 -5.03 3.96
C ALA A 103 21.68 -4.03 4.56
N ARG A 104 22.92 -4.45 4.79
CA ARG A 104 24.00 -3.56 5.26
C ARG A 104 24.30 -2.47 4.23
N GLU A 105 24.49 -2.83 2.96
CA GLU A 105 24.73 -1.85 1.87
C GLU A 105 23.56 -0.87 1.69
N LEU A 106 22.33 -1.32 1.90
CA LEU A 106 21.14 -0.45 1.88
C LEU A 106 21.07 0.47 3.09
N THR A 107 21.49 -0.02 4.25
CA THR A 107 21.57 0.77 5.48
C THR A 107 22.64 1.85 5.38
N GLU A 108 23.80 1.52 4.79
CA GLU A 108 24.88 2.47 4.49
C GLU A 108 24.43 3.56 3.49
N SER A 109 23.57 3.21 2.52
CA SER A 109 22.95 4.20 1.62
C SER A 109 21.76 4.94 2.25
N GLY A 110 21.55 4.83 3.57
CA GLY A 110 20.54 5.56 4.34
C GLY A 110 19.17 4.88 4.49
N ARG A 111 18.98 3.66 3.98
CA ARG A 111 17.73 2.90 4.10
C ARG A 111 17.83 1.83 5.19
N SER A 112 17.36 2.15 6.39
CA SER A 112 17.32 1.21 7.52
C SER A 112 16.26 0.11 7.31
N ILE A 113 16.70 -1.02 6.76
CA ILE A 113 15.88 -2.17 6.37
C ILE A 113 16.48 -3.45 6.94
N SER A 114 15.64 -4.34 7.47
CA SER A 114 16.08 -5.64 7.98
C SER A 114 16.42 -6.62 6.85
N HIS A 115 17.30 -7.58 7.12
CA HIS A 115 17.65 -8.61 6.13
C HIS A 115 16.43 -9.45 5.70
N GLU A 116 15.47 -9.67 6.61
CA GLU A 116 14.22 -10.39 6.34
C GLU A 116 13.35 -9.66 5.33
N ALA A 117 13.23 -8.33 5.47
CA ALA A 117 12.49 -7.50 4.52
C ALA A 117 13.11 -7.57 3.12
N VAL A 118 14.44 -7.59 3.03
CA VAL A 118 15.16 -7.83 1.76
C VAL A 118 14.84 -9.21 1.19
N SER A 119 14.84 -10.26 2.03
CA SER A 119 14.49 -11.62 1.58
C SER A 119 13.06 -11.71 1.06
N GLN A 120 12.09 -11.10 1.76
CA GLN A 120 10.68 -11.10 1.36
C GLN A 120 10.47 -10.36 0.04
N THR A 121 11.04 -9.17 -0.13
CA THR A 121 10.90 -8.44 -1.40
C THR A 121 11.55 -9.18 -2.56
N LEU A 122 12.71 -9.82 -2.36
CA LEU A 122 13.31 -10.65 -3.41
C LEU A 122 12.41 -11.82 -3.82
N GLN A 123 11.73 -12.47 -2.87
CA GLN A 123 10.78 -13.54 -3.16
C GLN A 123 9.53 -13.01 -3.89
N GLU A 124 8.97 -11.88 -3.45
CA GLU A 124 7.83 -11.22 -4.10
C GLU A 124 8.17 -10.82 -5.55
N MET A 125 9.42 -10.40 -5.81
CA MET A 125 9.94 -10.10 -7.14
C MET A 125 10.29 -11.36 -7.97
N GLY A 126 10.15 -12.57 -7.40
CA GLY A 126 10.40 -13.84 -8.09
C GLY A 126 11.85 -14.32 -8.13
N PHE A 127 12.77 -13.71 -7.36
CA PHE A 127 14.15 -14.22 -7.26
C PHE A 127 14.19 -15.54 -6.50
N LYS A 128 14.96 -16.49 -7.03
CA LYS A 128 15.18 -17.81 -6.41
C LYS A 128 16.53 -17.83 -5.70
N ARG A 129 16.61 -18.56 -4.58
CA ARG A 129 17.89 -18.90 -3.96
C ARG A 129 18.63 -19.86 -4.88
N VAL A 130 19.82 -19.47 -5.33
CA VAL A 130 20.67 -20.28 -6.22
C VAL A 130 22.03 -20.46 -5.58
N LYS A 131 22.64 -21.63 -5.78
CA LYS A 131 24.03 -21.85 -5.37
C LYS A 131 24.95 -20.97 -6.23
N PRO A 132 25.99 -20.34 -5.66
CA PRO A 132 26.97 -19.57 -6.43
C PRO A 132 27.51 -20.40 -7.59
N THR A 133 27.39 -19.89 -8.82
CA THR A 133 27.89 -20.58 -10.01
C THR A 133 29.35 -20.23 -10.22
N ARG A 134 30.25 -21.12 -9.81
CA ARG A 134 31.68 -20.99 -10.09
C ARG A 134 31.98 -21.53 -11.48
N LYS A 135 32.76 -20.77 -12.28
CA LYS A 135 33.32 -21.31 -13.52
C LYS A 135 34.19 -22.51 -13.14
N PRO A 136 34.07 -23.65 -13.81
CA PRO A 136 34.96 -24.78 -13.57
C PRO A 136 36.41 -24.34 -13.78
N GLY A 137 37.29 -24.72 -12.86
CA GLY A 137 38.71 -24.42 -12.97
C GLY A 137 39.35 -25.14 -14.16
N LEU A 138 40.53 -24.69 -14.60
CA LEU A 138 41.26 -25.40 -15.65
C LEU A 138 41.56 -26.84 -15.22
N THR A 139 41.22 -27.77 -16.10
CA THR A 139 41.58 -29.18 -15.94
C THR A 139 43.10 -29.34 -16.02
N PRO A 140 43.66 -30.43 -15.46
CA PRO A 140 45.10 -30.70 -15.55
C PRO A 140 45.62 -30.73 -17.00
N LYS A 141 44.82 -31.25 -17.95
CA LYS A 141 45.15 -31.24 -19.39
C LYS A 141 45.28 -29.82 -19.94
N MET A 142 44.30 -28.95 -19.65
CA MET A 142 44.30 -27.56 -20.11
C MET A 142 45.44 -26.72 -19.50
N ARG A 143 45.93 -27.07 -18.30
CA ARG A 143 47.13 -26.43 -17.73
C ARG A 143 48.40 -26.87 -18.42
N LYS A 144 48.48 -28.15 -18.81
CA LYS A 144 49.65 -28.74 -19.45
C LYS A 144 49.82 -28.28 -20.91
N GLU A 145 48.74 -27.96 -21.61
CA GLU A 145 48.78 -27.34 -22.96
C GLU A 145 49.19 -25.86 -22.96
N ARG A 146 49.20 -25.19 -21.79
CA ARG A 146 49.57 -23.78 -21.64
C ARG A 146 51.03 -23.57 -21.20
N LEU A 147 51.75 -24.65 -20.91
CA LEU A 147 53.17 -24.70 -20.55
C LEU A 147 53.95 -25.32 -21.70
#